data_AF-E9FWF8-F1
#
_entry.id   AF-E9FWF8-F1
#
_cell.length_a   1.000
_cell.length_b   1.000
_cell.length_c   1.000
_cell.angle_alpha   90.00
_cell.angle_beta   90.00
_cell.angle_gamma   90.00
#
_symmetry.space_group_name_H-M   'P 1'
#
loop_
_entity.id
_entity.type
_entity.pdbx_description
1 polymer ?
#
loop_
_entity_poly.entity_id
_entity_poly.type
_entity_poly.pdbx_seq_one_letter_code
_entity_poly.pdbx_strand_id
1 'polypeptide(L)'
;MRIEKCYFCSSNVWPGHGMVFVRNDCKIFRFCRSKCKNAFKKKKNPRKTKWTKAFRKSAGKDLAIDPSFEFEKRRNVPVKYDRDLWQKSVEAMKKVEIIRCRRQALHINNRHSKSKEVQRRSDNYEVTKNMGLIRSPAAGLKQLATQLDGEKDMSLVSSKFKQMESRVVEEVHDSDREMDVE
;
A
#
# COMPACT_ATOMS: atom_id res chain seq x y z
N MET A 1 -29.43 4.26 10.74
CA MET A 1 -28.65 4.84 9.63
C MET A 1 -27.78 3.74 9.03
N ARG A 2 -27.74 3.55 7.70
CA ARG A 2 -26.98 2.45 7.06
C ARG A 2 -25.96 3.00 6.07
N ILE A 3 -24.73 2.50 6.15
CA ILE A 3 -23.68 2.78 5.18
C ILE A 3 -23.81 1.76 4.06
N GLU A 4 -24.06 2.23 2.85
CA GLU A 4 -24.19 1.35 1.68
C GLU A 4 -22.88 1.32 0.90
N LYS A 5 -22.69 0.28 0.09
CA LYS A 5 -21.54 0.20 -0.83
C LYS A 5 -21.96 0.68 -2.21
N CYS A 6 -21.11 1.46 -2.85
CA CYS A 6 -21.32 1.86 -4.24
C CYS A 6 -21.21 0.65 -5.17
N TYR A 7 -22.13 0.54 -6.13
CA TYR A 7 -22.15 -0.54 -7.11
C TYR A 7 -20.87 -0.60 -7.97
N PHE A 8 -20.31 0.54 -8.35
CA PHE A 8 -19.17 0.61 -9.27
C PHE A 8 -17.81 0.61 -8.55
N CYS A 9 -17.64 1.52 -7.58
CA CYS A 9 -16.38 1.74 -6.87
C CYS A 9 -16.19 0.79 -5.66
N SER A 10 -17.28 0.24 -5.12
CA SER A 10 -17.36 -0.45 -3.81
C SER A 10 -16.93 0.40 -2.60
N SER A 11 -16.74 1.71 -2.76
CA SER A 11 -16.56 2.64 -1.65
C SER A 11 -17.84 2.84 -0.85
N ASN A 12 -17.70 3.30 0.39
CA ASN A 12 -18.81 3.63 1.27
C ASN A 12 -19.62 4.82 0.73
N VAL A 13 -20.95 4.73 0.85
CA VAL A 13 -21.91 5.78 0.53
C VAL A 13 -22.59 6.17 1.83
N TRP A 14 -22.28 7.37 2.29
CA TRP A 14 -22.90 7.96 3.48
C TRP A 14 -24.28 8.54 3.14
N PRO A 15 -25.22 8.58 4.10
CA PRO A 15 -26.51 9.24 3.92
C PRO A 15 -26.37 10.70 3.50
N GLY A 16 -27.24 11.16 2.59
CA GLY A 16 -27.14 12.47 1.97
C GLY A 16 -26.08 12.59 0.88
N HIS A 17 -25.24 11.57 0.66
CA HIS A 17 -24.19 11.59 -0.35
C HIS A 17 -24.47 10.65 -1.53
N GLY A 18 -24.00 11.04 -2.71
CA GLY A 18 -24.03 10.20 -3.91
C GLY A 18 -25.37 10.26 -4.63
N MET A 19 -25.74 9.16 -5.28
CA MET A 19 -26.97 9.09 -6.06
C MET A 19 -27.47 7.66 -6.20
N VAL A 20 -28.77 7.53 -6.43
CA VAL A 20 -29.46 6.25 -6.58
C VAL A 20 -30.11 6.20 -7.95
N PHE A 21 -29.93 5.09 -8.64
CA PHE A 21 -30.63 4.79 -9.89
C PHE A 21 -31.48 3.54 -9.66
N VAL A 22 -32.78 3.67 -9.83
CA VAL A 22 -33.72 2.55 -9.79
C VAL A 22 -34.02 2.16 -11.23
N ARG A 23 -33.77 0.91 -11.57
CA ARG A 23 -34.08 0.36 -12.90
C ARG A 23 -35.45 -0.30 -12.87
N ASN A 24 -36.09 -0.43 -14.03
CA ASN A 24 -37.44 -0.99 -14.19
C ASN A 24 -37.60 -2.40 -13.59
N ASP A 25 -36.52 -3.19 -13.44
CA ASP A 25 -36.52 -4.49 -12.76
C ASP A 25 -36.45 -4.37 -11.22
N CYS A 26 -36.83 -3.22 -10.67
CA CYS A 26 -36.75 -2.87 -9.25
C CYS A 26 -35.33 -2.96 -8.64
N LYS A 27 -34.27 -3.05 -9.46
CA LYS A 27 -32.89 -3.07 -8.95
C LYS A 27 -32.41 -1.67 -8.64
N ILE A 28 -31.90 -1.52 -7.43
CA ILE A 28 -31.39 -0.27 -6.89
C ILE A 28 -29.87 -0.25 -7.02
N PHE A 29 -29.36 0.68 -7.81
CA PHE A 29 -27.93 0.94 -7.97
C PHE A 29 -27.55 2.21 -7.21
N ARG A 30 -26.70 2.08 -6.20
CA ARG A 30 -26.17 3.23 -5.44
C ARG A 30 -24.79 3.60 -5.95
N PHE A 31 -24.52 4.90 -6.11
CA PHE A 31 -23.24 5.41 -6.60
C PHE A 31 -22.62 6.40 -5.62
N CYS A 32 -21.31 6.25 -5.38
CA CYS A 32 -20.53 7.13 -4.52
C CYS A 32 -20.42 8.56 -5.07
N ARG A 33 -20.15 8.70 -6.38
CA ARG A 33 -19.90 10.01 -7.06
C ARG A 33 -20.40 9.98 -8.51
N SER A 34 -20.50 11.15 -9.15
CA SER A 34 -20.86 11.30 -10.58
C SER A 34 -19.97 10.48 -11.52
N LYS A 35 -18.66 10.37 -11.22
CA LYS A 35 -17.71 9.49 -11.95
C LYS A 35 -18.23 8.06 -12.10
N CYS A 36 -18.76 7.48 -11.02
CA CYS A 36 -19.27 6.11 -11.03
C CYS A 36 -20.57 5.97 -11.81
N LYS A 37 -21.48 6.94 -11.64
CA LYS A 37 -22.73 7.00 -12.41
C LYS A 37 -22.45 7.11 -13.91
N ASN A 38 -21.55 8.00 -14.30
CA ASN A 38 -21.21 8.23 -15.71
C ASN A 38 -20.52 7.00 -16.32
N ALA A 39 -19.64 6.32 -15.57
CA ALA A 39 -19.05 5.05 -16.02
C ALA A 39 -20.11 3.94 -16.18
N PHE A 40 -21.07 3.87 -15.26
CA PHE A 40 -22.21 2.94 -15.35
C PHE A 40 -23.11 3.25 -16.56
N LYS A 41 -23.45 4.52 -16.80
CA LYS A 41 -24.21 4.96 -17.98
C LYS A 41 -23.49 4.61 -19.29
N LYS A 42 -22.16 4.76 -19.32
CA LYS A 42 -21.29 4.33 -20.43
C LYS A 42 -21.08 2.81 -20.50
N LYS A 43 -21.84 2.02 -19.74
CA LYS A 43 -21.80 0.55 -19.69
C LYS A 43 -20.38 0.00 -19.46
N LYS A 44 -19.53 0.73 -18.74
CA LYS A 44 -18.18 0.25 -18.41
C LYS A 44 -18.27 -0.90 -17.40
N ASN A 45 -17.46 -1.94 -17.61
CA ASN A 45 -17.38 -3.05 -16.67
C ASN A 45 -16.44 -2.69 -15.51
N PRO A 46 -16.91 -2.69 -14.23
CA PRO A 46 -16.05 -2.40 -13.09
C PRO A 46 -14.89 -3.39 -12.98
N ARG A 47 -15.08 -4.68 -13.35
CA ARG A 47 -14.02 -5.69 -13.33
C ARG A 47 -12.88 -5.44 -14.32
N LYS A 48 -13.08 -4.58 -15.33
CA LYS A 48 -12.01 -4.14 -16.27
C LYS A 48 -11.44 -2.78 -15.88
N THR A 49 -12.05 -2.08 -14.93
CA THR A 49 -11.68 -0.72 -14.55
C THR A 49 -10.67 -0.73 -13.40
N LYS A 50 -9.40 -0.44 -13.70
CA LYS A 50 -8.24 -0.67 -12.81
C LYS A 50 -8.33 -0.10 -11.39
N TRP A 51 -9.02 1.04 -11.21
CA TRP A 51 -9.10 1.74 -9.92
C TRP A 51 -10.22 1.22 -8.99
N THR A 52 -11.12 0.36 -9.49
CA THR A 52 -12.22 -0.17 -8.67
C THR A 52 -11.76 -1.32 -7.78
N LYS A 53 -12.42 -1.51 -6.64
CA LYS A 53 -12.17 -2.67 -5.76
C LYS A 53 -12.55 -3.99 -6.41
N ALA A 54 -13.54 -4.00 -7.31
CA ALA A 54 -13.91 -5.18 -8.10
C ALA A 54 -12.74 -5.68 -8.95
N PHE A 55 -12.09 -4.79 -9.71
CA PHE A 55 -10.88 -5.13 -10.48
C PHE A 55 -9.76 -5.61 -9.57
N ARG A 56 -9.51 -4.91 -8.45
CA ARG A 56 -8.42 -5.27 -7.52
C ARG A 56 -8.59 -6.67 -6.95
N LYS A 57 -9.80 -7.07 -6.57
CA LYS A 57 -10.08 -8.44 -6.09
C LYS A 57 -9.93 -9.48 -7.19
N SER A 58 -10.47 -9.25 -8.40
CA SER A 58 -10.37 -10.21 -9.49
C SER A 58 -8.94 -10.36 -10.04
N ALA A 59 -8.13 -9.31 -9.96
CA ALA A 59 -6.73 -9.32 -10.39
C ALA A 59 -5.75 -9.74 -9.27
N GLY A 60 -6.25 -10.23 -8.13
CA GLY A 60 -5.42 -10.68 -7.01
C GLY A 60 -4.66 -9.57 -6.26
N LYS A 61 -5.02 -8.29 -6.48
CA LYS A 61 -4.37 -7.15 -5.82
C LYS A 61 -4.77 -6.99 -4.35
N ASP A 62 -6.02 -7.28 -4.03
CA ASP A 62 -6.54 -7.24 -2.66
C ASP A 62 -6.89 -8.67 -2.23
N LEU A 63 -6.78 -8.98 -0.94
CA LEU A 63 -7.18 -10.27 -0.38
C LEU A 63 -8.68 -10.51 -0.62
N ALA A 64 -9.03 -11.61 -1.29
CA ALA A 64 -10.40 -11.91 -1.71
C ALA A 64 -11.12 -12.89 -0.77
N ILE A 65 -10.41 -13.92 -0.31
CA ILE A 65 -10.93 -15.02 0.51
C ILE A 65 -10.26 -14.91 1.89
N ASP A 66 -11.02 -14.56 2.92
CA ASP A 66 -10.55 -14.52 4.31
C ASP A 66 -11.74 -14.68 5.28
N PRO A 67 -11.59 -15.45 6.38
CA PRO A 67 -12.66 -15.62 7.37
C PRO A 67 -13.15 -14.31 8.02
N SER A 68 -12.31 -13.28 8.11
CA SER A 68 -12.73 -11.97 8.66
C SER A 68 -13.85 -11.31 7.85
N PHE A 69 -13.98 -11.64 6.55
CA PHE A 69 -15.04 -11.10 5.72
C PHE A 69 -16.42 -11.69 6.01
N GLU A 70 -16.50 -12.85 6.65
CA GLU A 70 -17.76 -13.49 7.00
C GLU A 70 -18.54 -12.72 8.07
N PHE A 71 -17.84 -11.91 8.87
CA PHE A 71 -18.45 -11.07 9.90
C PHE A 71 -19.27 -9.91 9.31
N GLU A 72 -18.96 -9.42 8.09
CA GLU A 72 -19.68 -8.31 7.42
C GLU A 72 -20.98 -8.77 6.71
N LYS A 73 -21.47 -9.99 6.98
CA LYS A 73 -22.64 -10.56 6.28
C LYS A 73 -23.96 -9.87 6.63
N ARG A 74 -24.84 -9.75 5.63
CA ARG A 74 -26.20 -9.25 5.82
C ARG A 74 -27.02 -10.30 6.59
N ARG A 75 -27.56 -9.92 7.74
CA ARG A 75 -28.48 -10.74 8.54
C ARG A 75 -29.92 -10.34 8.20
N ASN A 76 -30.74 -11.30 7.77
CA ASN A 76 -32.15 -11.08 7.47
C ASN A 76 -33.07 -11.40 8.66
N VAL A 77 -32.57 -12.18 9.62
CA VAL A 77 -33.29 -12.52 10.85
C VAL A 77 -32.76 -11.63 11.98
N PRO A 78 -33.62 -10.80 12.60
CA PRO A 78 -33.23 -10.01 13.76
C PRO A 78 -33.12 -10.90 15.00
N VAL A 79 -32.24 -10.51 15.93
CA VAL A 79 -32.14 -11.11 17.26
C VAL A 79 -32.71 -10.12 18.26
N LYS A 80 -33.37 -10.60 19.32
CA LYS A 80 -33.82 -9.75 20.42
C LYS A 80 -32.61 -9.02 21.02
N TYR A 81 -32.78 -7.75 21.35
CA TYR A 81 -31.72 -6.97 21.95
C TYR A 81 -31.31 -7.58 23.31
N ASP A 82 -30.01 -7.75 23.47
CA ASP A 82 -29.35 -8.14 24.72
C ASP A 82 -28.09 -7.26 24.86
N ARG A 83 -27.95 -6.62 26.03
CA ARG A 83 -26.87 -5.68 26.32
C ARG A 83 -25.51 -6.38 26.33
N ASP A 84 -25.42 -7.57 26.90
CA ASP A 84 -24.16 -8.30 27.04
C ASP A 84 -23.68 -8.80 25.68
N LEU A 85 -24.62 -9.32 24.88
CA LEU A 85 -24.35 -9.70 23.49
C LEU A 85 -23.86 -8.51 22.67
N TRP A 86 -24.49 -7.34 22.82
CA TRP A 86 -24.11 -6.12 22.09
C TRP A 86 -22.70 -5.64 22.49
N GLN A 87 -22.39 -5.60 23.78
CA GLN A 87 -21.06 -5.23 24.29
C GLN A 87 -19.96 -6.15 23.74
N LYS A 88 -20.16 -7.47 23.85
CA LYS A 88 -19.24 -8.48 23.30
C LYS A 88 -19.07 -8.32 21.79
N SER A 89 -20.15 -8.02 21.06
CA SER A 89 -20.10 -7.80 19.61
C SER A 89 -19.28 -6.56 19.23
N VAL A 90 -19.43 -5.45 19.96
CA VAL A 90 -18.65 -4.22 19.72
C VAL A 90 -17.16 -4.44 19.98
N GLU A 91 -16.81 -5.15 21.04
CA GLU A 91 -15.42 -5.52 21.32
C GLU A 91 -14.84 -6.44 20.23
N ALA A 92 -15.60 -7.46 19.83
CA ALA A 92 -15.21 -8.38 18.76
C ALA A 92 -14.98 -7.66 17.42
N MET A 93 -15.83 -6.69 17.06
CA MET A 93 -15.68 -5.90 15.83
C MET A 93 -14.34 -5.18 15.75
N LYS A 94 -13.88 -4.57 16.86
CA LYS A 94 -12.56 -3.89 16.92
C LYS A 94 -11.41 -4.87 16.68
N LYS A 95 -11.46 -6.04 17.34
CA LYS A 95 -10.43 -7.09 17.19
C LYS A 95 -10.40 -7.64 15.76
N VAL A 96 -11.56 -7.89 15.16
CA VAL A 96 -11.65 -8.38 13.77
C VAL A 96 -11.07 -7.37 12.79
N GLU A 97 -11.28 -6.07 12.98
CA GLU A 97 -10.71 -5.05 12.09
C GLU A 97 -9.17 -5.00 12.17
N ILE A 98 -8.58 -5.11 13.36
CA ILE A 98 -7.12 -5.18 13.52
C ILE A 98 -6.54 -6.39 12.78
N ILE A 99 -7.17 -7.56 12.93
CA ILE A 99 -6.75 -8.79 12.24
C ILE A 99 -6.87 -8.62 10.72
N ARG A 100 -7.97 -8.03 10.25
CA ARG A 100 -8.21 -7.75 8.83
C ARG A 100 -7.14 -6.83 8.24
N CYS A 101 -6.83 -5.71 8.91
CA CYS A 101 -5.80 -4.78 8.48
C CYS A 101 -4.43 -5.45 8.40
N ARG A 102 -4.04 -6.20 9.44
CA ARG A 102 -2.77 -6.93 9.47
C ARG A 102 -2.64 -7.93 8.31
N ARG A 103 -3.68 -8.73 8.06
CA ARG A 103 -3.68 -9.72 6.95
C ARG A 103 -3.63 -9.05 5.58
N GLN A 104 -4.35 -7.94 5.39
CA GLN A 104 -4.30 -7.18 4.14
C GLN A 104 -2.94 -6.56 3.90
N ALA A 105 -2.32 -5.96 4.92
CA ALA A 105 -0.97 -5.41 4.84
C ALA A 105 0.04 -6.49 4.46
N LEU A 106 -0.02 -7.67 5.11
CA LEU A 106 0.83 -8.80 4.77
C LEU A 106 0.65 -9.27 3.31
N HIS A 107 -0.59 -9.36 2.82
CA HIS A 107 -0.87 -9.71 1.42
C HIS A 107 -0.25 -8.70 0.44
N ILE A 108 -0.33 -7.41 0.77
CA ILE A 108 0.27 -6.33 -0.02
C ILE A 108 1.81 -6.44 0.03
N ASN A 109 2.40 -6.58 1.21
CA ASN A 109 3.86 -6.66 1.39
C ASN A 109 4.47 -7.86 0.65
N ASN A 110 3.85 -9.04 0.76
CA ASN A 110 4.28 -10.24 0.04
C ASN A 110 4.17 -10.09 -1.49
N ARG A 111 3.26 -9.24 -1.98
CA ARG A 111 3.20 -8.90 -3.40
C ARG A 111 4.31 -7.93 -3.79
N HIS A 112 4.58 -6.92 -2.98
CA HIS A 112 5.60 -5.91 -3.26
C HIS A 112 7.04 -6.45 -3.12
N SER A 113 7.29 -7.44 -2.26
CA SER A 113 8.62 -8.05 -2.09
C SER A 113 9.20 -8.60 -3.40
N LYS A 114 8.35 -9.16 -4.27
CA LYS A 114 8.76 -9.65 -5.61
C LYS A 114 9.30 -8.54 -6.52
N SER A 115 8.80 -7.31 -6.36
CA SER A 115 9.23 -6.17 -7.16
C SER A 115 10.64 -5.72 -6.78
N LYS A 116 11.05 -5.88 -5.50
CA LYS A 116 12.37 -5.46 -5.02
C LYS A 116 13.50 -6.20 -5.76
N GLU A 117 13.31 -7.48 -6.04
CA GLU A 117 14.31 -8.28 -6.77
C GLU A 117 14.42 -7.87 -8.24
N VAL A 118 13.29 -7.58 -8.89
CA VAL A 118 13.27 -7.07 -10.28
C VAL A 118 13.95 -5.70 -10.36
N GLN A 119 13.67 -4.82 -9.39
CA GLN A 119 14.29 -3.51 -9.30
C GLN A 119 15.82 -3.66 -9.15
N ARG A 120 16.28 -4.44 -8.17
CA ARG A 120 17.72 -4.69 -7.94
C ARG A 120 18.43 -5.21 -9.19
N ARG A 121 17.78 -6.11 -9.94
CA ARG A 121 18.32 -6.61 -11.22
C ARG A 121 18.40 -5.51 -12.29
N SER A 122 17.40 -4.64 -12.39
CA SER A 122 17.39 -3.49 -13.29
C SER A 122 18.49 -2.50 -12.91
N ASP A 123 18.60 -2.16 -11.63
CA ASP A 123 19.59 -1.21 -11.11
C ASP A 123 21.02 -1.71 -11.39
N ASN A 124 21.30 -2.98 -11.12
CA ASN A 124 22.59 -3.60 -11.47
C ASN A 124 22.87 -3.51 -12.98
N TYR A 125 21.87 -3.79 -13.82
CA TYR A 125 22.02 -3.68 -15.27
C TYR A 125 22.28 -2.23 -15.71
N GLU A 126 21.57 -1.26 -15.14
CA GLU A 126 21.74 0.16 -15.42
C GLU A 126 23.12 0.67 -15.01
N VAL A 127 23.62 0.28 -13.84
CA VAL A 127 24.98 0.61 -13.37
C VAL A 127 26.03 0.04 -14.33
N THR A 128 25.88 -1.22 -14.75
CA THR A 128 26.83 -1.84 -15.70
C THR A 128 26.83 -1.14 -17.06
N LYS A 129 25.65 -0.76 -17.57
CA LYS A 129 25.50 -0.11 -18.88
C LYS A 129 25.97 1.34 -18.87
N ASN A 130 25.65 2.06 -17.80
CA ASN A 130 25.90 3.50 -17.66
C ASN A 130 27.11 3.81 -16.77
N MET A 131 28.05 2.88 -16.65
CA MET A 131 29.22 3.01 -15.77
C MET A 131 30.02 4.30 -16.04
N GLY A 132 30.05 4.77 -17.29
CA GLY A 132 30.76 6.00 -17.68
C GLY A 132 30.08 7.32 -17.26
N LEU A 133 28.81 7.32 -16.87
CA LEU A 133 28.11 8.51 -16.34
C LEU A 133 28.39 8.71 -14.85
N ILE A 134 28.86 7.66 -14.17
CA ILE A 134 29.15 7.68 -12.74
C ILE A 134 30.63 8.03 -12.57
N ARG A 135 30.92 9.14 -11.88
CA ARG A 135 32.29 9.47 -11.49
C ARG A 135 32.79 8.41 -10.53
N SER A 136 33.95 7.79 -10.81
CA SER A 136 34.53 6.77 -9.93
C SER A 136 34.58 7.29 -8.48
N PRO A 137 34.07 6.55 -7.48
CA PRO A 137 34.16 6.96 -6.07
C PRO A 137 35.61 7.27 -5.64
N ALA A 138 36.58 6.60 -6.26
CA ALA A 138 38.01 6.84 -6.04
C ALA A 138 38.49 8.23 -6.54
N ALA A 139 37.79 8.87 -7.47
CA ALA A 139 38.13 10.21 -7.94
C ALA A 139 37.83 11.29 -6.87
N GLY A 140 36.77 11.11 -6.07
CA GLY A 140 36.49 11.98 -4.92
C GLY A 140 37.52 11.77 -3.80
N LEU A 141 37.90 10.51 -3.56
CA LEU A 141 38.97 10.16 -2.61
C LEU A 141 40.33 10.71 -3.01
N LYS A 142 40.69 10.71 -4.29
CA LYS A 142 41.93 11.34 -4.77
C LYS A 142 41.93 12.85 -4.54
N GLN A 143 40.80 13.52 -4.75
CA GLN A 143 40.64 14.96 -4.49
C GLN A 143 40.78 15.27 -2.99
N LEU A 144 40.18 14.44 -2.12
CA LEU A 144 40.33 14.56 -0.68
C LEU A 144 41.76 14.23 -0.22
N ALA A 145 42.41 13.20 -0.78
CA ALA A 145 43.79 12.86 -0.47
C ALA A 145 44.78 13.95 -0.92
N THR A 146 44.55 14.58 -2.07
CA THR A 146 45.35 15.76 -2.48
C THR A 146 45.07 16.99 -1.63
N GLN A 147 43.87 17.13 -1.05
CA GLN A 147 43.60 18.14 -0.01
C GLN A 147 44.23 17.79 1.35
N LEU A 148 44.46 16.51 1.62
CA LEU A 148 45.00 15.99 2.88
C LEU A 148 46.50 15.66 2.84
N ASP A 149 47.19 15.91 1.73
CA ASP A 149 48.65 15.89 1.67
C ASP A 149 49.24 17.12 2.36
N GLY A 150 49.18 16.99 3.69
CA GLY A 150 50.06 17.56 4.69
C GLY A 150 50.37 16.57 5.83
N GLU A 151 49.66 15.43 5.97
CA GLU A 151 49.96 14.44 7.02
C GLU A 151 49.88 12.99 6.51
N LYS A 152 51.04 12.32 6.55
CA LYS A 152 51.31 10.97 6.01
C LYS A 152 50.97 9.86 7.00
N ASP A 153 49.69 9.59 7.25
CA ASP A 153 49.30 8.36 7.95
C ASP A 153 48.10 7.66 7.31
N MET A 154 48.41 6.69 6.43
CA MET A 154 47.45 5.91 5.64
C MET A 154 46.48 5.06 6.47
N SER A 155 46.81 4.75 7.73
CA SER A 155 45.99 3.97 8.65
C SER A 155 44.79 4.75 9.20
N LEU A 156 44.98 6.05 9.47
CA LEU A 156 43.94 6.98 9.95
C LEU A 156 42.95 7.37 8.86
N VAL A 157 43.39 7.38 7.59
CA VAL A 157 42.52 7.65 6.44
C VAL A 157 41.59 6.46 6.18
N SER A 158 42.09 5.23 6.31
CA SER A 158 41.29 4.01 6.15
C SER A 158 40.23 3.84 7.26
N SER A 159 40.57 4.17 8.51
CA SER A 159 39.62 4.13 9.62
C SER A 159 38.56 5.22 9.53
N LYS A 160 38.94 6.46 9.16
CA LYS A 160 37.98 7.55 8.90
C LYS A 160 37.04 7.23 7.73
N PHE A 161 37.53 6.57 6.68
CA PHE A 161 36.69 6.17 5.54
C PHE A 161 35.66 5.11 5.94
N LYS A 162 36.05 4.08 6.69
CA LYS A 162 35.12 3.08 7.25
C LYS A 162 34.06 3.71 8.16
N GLN A 163 34.45 4.72 8.94
CA GLN A 163 33.55 5.44 9.85
C GLN A 163 32.54 6.33 9.10
N MET A 164 32.97 6.90 7.97
CA MET A 164 32.10 7.68 7.09
C MET A 164 31.15 6.77 6.30
N GLU A 165 31.65 5.64 5.80
CA GLU A 165 30.87 4.63 5.09
C GLU A 165 29.80 4.02 6.02
N SER A 166 30.13 3.72 7.29
CA SER A 166 29.14 3.26 8.28
C SER A 166 28.09 4.32 8.61
N ARG A 167 28.47 5.61 8.68
CA ARG A 167 27.52 6.71 8.93
C ARG A 167 26.55 6.91 7.77
N VAL A 168 27.02 6.86 6.53
CA VAL A 168 26.15 6.96 5.35
C VAL A 168 25.20 5.77 5.30
N VAL A 169 25.65 4.57 5.68
CA VAL A 169 24.79 3.38 5.76
C VAL A 169 23.74 3.51 6.88
N GLU A 170 24.09 4.08 8.05
CA GLU A 170 23.12 4.38 9.12
C GLU A 170 22.09 5.44 8.70
N GLU A 171 22.51 6.54 8.05
CA GLU A 171 21.59 7.59 7.57
C GLU A 171 20.62 7.06 6.50
N VAL A 172 21.07 6.17 5.63
CA VAL A 172 20.20 5.50 4.65
C VAL A 172 19.23 4.52 5.34
N HIS A 173 19.68 3.80 6.39
CA HIS A 173 18.80 2.92 7.15
C HIS A 173 17.76 3.67 8.00
N ASP A 174 18.10 4.84 8.55
CA ASP A 174 17.17 5.67 9.33
C ASP A 174 16.16 6.36 8.41
N SER A 175 16.56 6.83 7.23
CA SER A 175 15.62 7.37 6.23
C SER A 175 14.68 6.30 5.66
N ASP A 176 15.15 5.07 5.46
CA ASP A 176 14.28 3.92 5.11
C ASP A 176 13.32 3.54 6.26
N ARG A 177 13.74 3.71 7.53
CA ARG A 177 12.88 3.50 8.71
C ARG A 177 11.82 4.58 8.87
N GLU A 178 12.14 5.84 8.61
CA GLU A 178 11.19 6.95 8.68
C GLU A 178 10.07 6.82 7.63
N MET A 179 10.38 6.25 6.45
CA MET A 179 9.37 5.95 5.43
C MET A 179 8.43 4.78 5.77
N ASP A 180 8.80 3.88 6.69
CA ASP A 180 7.95 2.76 7.12
C ASP A 180 6.95 3.13 8.24
N VAL A 181 7.02 4.37 8.78
CA VAL A 181 6.20 4.87 9.89
C VAL A 181 5.05 5.81 9.44
N GLU A 182 5.02 6.26 8.18
CA GLU A 182 3.89 6.99 7.57
C GLU A 182 2.89 6.09 6.80
#